data_AF-A0A8H6TXB8-F1
#
_entry.id   AF-A0A8H6TXB8-F1
#
_cell.length_a   1.000
_cell.length_b   1.000
_cell.length_c   1.000
_cell.angle_alpha   90.00
_cell.angle_beta   90.00
_cell.angle_gamma   90.00
#
_symmetry.space_group_name_H-M   'P 1'
#
loop_
_entity.id
_entity.type
_entity.pdbx_description
1 polymer ?
#
loop_
_entity_poly.entity_id
_entity_poly.type
_entity_poly.pdbx_seq_one_letter_code
_entity_poly.pdbx_strand_id
1 'polypeptide(L)'
;MDYTALDRATDRIRIPQLDIEIADLETTLAARRSERAAARKRLDAYSYPVLAMASEVISEIFLHCIPAYPRCPPLVGTESPTKLTQICRLWRQIAHLTPGLWRAISIARFPPRRRRSSYPAIAEAWLSRSGAMLLSIVLELPCVLDLQRAEIMALFLDHRARWQYLTLDLESEEQFLPDVFADSLPHLQELDLRTERDPDDGGPLSAIISSTFLRTAHLNLNALPGDRSQVILRSHNLSKLSLCATTMEVSPILSEAVNLVHIRLYLQSHDAGAGAPMSATLPRLETLIVNLHGESELPSTNRHQIKHFLHGISAPVLRRLYIEADLLESINEENQLHAVVSLVDSLASRCLQHLAVTYTRGGTLEEYQQALPDVANITVDGEDGSDLVDDDPDCWQAWELNQK
;
A
#
# COMPACT_ATOMS: atom_id res chain seq x y z
N MET A 1 42.67 15.85 -63.10
CA MET A 1 41.26 15.46 -63.25
C MET A 1 40.72 16.27 -64.40
N ASP A 2 40.70 15.68 -65.60
CA ASP A 2 40.27 16.35 -66.82
C ASP A 2 38.75 16.47 -66.85
N TYR A 3 38.24 17.67 -66.56
CA TYR A 3 36.87 18.04 -66.93
C TYR A 3 36.82 18.17 -68.45
N THR A 4 36.04 17.30 -69.08
CA THR A 4 35.96 17.21 -70.55
C THR A 4 35.27 18.45 -71.13
N ALA A 5 35.51 18.77 -72.40
CA ALA A 5 34.85 19.90 -73.06
C ALA A 5 33.31 19.79 -73.06
N LEU A 6 32.79 18.56 -72.92
CA LEU A 6 31.37 18.25 -72.78
C LEU A 6 30.79 18.72 -71.43
N ASP A 7 31.57 18.62 -70.35
CA ASP A 7 31.17 19.10 -69.02
C ASP A 7 31.02 20.63 -69.00
N ARG A 8 31.96 21.37 -69.61
CA ARG A 8 31.90 22.84 -69.67
C ARG A 8 30.68 23.37 -70.44
N ALA A 9 30.27 22.68 -71.50
CA ALA A 9 29.09 23.04 -72.27
C ALA A 9 27.80 22.73 -71.50
N THR A 10 27.78 21.61 -70.77
CA THR A 10 26.68 21.21 -69.89
C THR A 10 26.50 22.20 -68.73
N ASP A 11 27.59 22.61 -68.09
CA ASP A 11 27.58 23.58 -66.99
C ASP A 11 27.09 24.96 -67.45
N ARG A 12 27.48 25.41 -68.66
CA ARG A 12 27.01 26.68 -69.24
C ARG A 12 25.49 26.73 -69.44
N ILE A 13 24.86 25.58 -69.69
CA ILE A 13 23.39 25.48 -69.82
C ILE A 13 22.73 25.30 -68.45
N ARG A 14 23.38 24.59 -67.53
CA ARG A 14 22.83 24.29 -66.20
C ARG A 14 22.84 25.50 -65.26
N ILE A 15 23.87 26.35 -65.30
CA ILE A 15 23.97 27.52 -64.41
C ILE A 15 22.73 28.45 -64.53
N PRO A 16 22.30 28.90 -65.73
CA PRO A 16 21.11 29.73 -65.85
C PRO A 16 19.83 29.05 -65.35
N GLN A 17 19.73 27.72 -65.51
CA GLN A 17 18.60 26.96 -64.96
C GLN A 17 18.63 26.97 -63.42
N LEU A 18 19.81 26.77 -62.83
CA LEU A 18 19.99 26.87 -61.38
C LEU A 18 19.71 28.28 -60.87
N ASP A 19 20.07 29.34 -61.60
CA ASP A 19 19.76 30.72 -61.21
C ASP A 19 18.25 30.98 -61.21
N ILE A 20 17.52 30.43 -62.19
CA ILE A 20 16.04 30.48 -62.21
C ILE A 20 15.46 29.68 -61.04
N GLU A 21 15.96 28.46 -60.81
CA GLU A 21 15.53 27.62 -59.68
C GLU A 21 15.80 28.32 -58.33
N ILE A 22 16.95 28.99 -58.17
CA ILE A 22 17.31 29.78 -56.99
C ILE A 22 16.33 30.93 -56.81
N ALA A 23 16.06 31.72 -57.86
CA ALA A 23 15.16 32.85 -57.78
C ALA A 23 13.72 32.45 -57.40
N ASP A 24 13.24 31.31 -57.92
CA ASP A 24 11.92 30.76 -57.57
C ASP A 24 11.88 30.27 -56.11
N LEU A 25 12.94 29.59 -55.66
CA LEU A 25 13.09 29.15 -54.27
C LEU A 25 13.19 30.32 -53.30
N GLU A 26 13.90 31.40 -53.66
CA GLU A 26 13.99 32.61 -52.85
C GLU A 26 12.63 33.31 -52.71
N THR A 27 11.86 33.37 -53.80
CA THR A 27 10.50 33.91 -53.80
C THR A 27 9.58 33.09 -52.90
N THR A 28 9.65 31.75 -53.03
CA THR A 28 8.90 30.82 -52.19
C THR A 28 9.29 30.96 -50.70
N LEU A 29 10.58 31.07 -50.41
CA LEU A 29 11.10 31.25 -49.05
C LEU A 29 10.62 32.58 -48.44
N ALA A 30 10.63 33.66 -49.21
CA ALA A 30 10.13 34.96 -48.77
C ALA A 30 8.64 34.92 -48.43
N ALA A 31 7.83 34.28 -49.29
CA ALA A 31 6.40 34.09 -49.04
C ALA A 31 6.15 33.29 -47.75
N ARG A 32 6.87 32.18 -47.54
CA ARG A 32 6.74 31.36 -46.32
C ARG A 32 7.23 32.08 -45.06
N ARG A 33 8.27 32.91 -45.15
CA ARG A 33 8.71 33.77 -44.05
C ARG A 33 7.65 34.80 -43.66
N SER A 34 7.01 35.43 -44.65
CA SER A 34 5.90 36.37 -44.41
C SER A 34 4.71 35.67 -43.75
N GLU A 35 4.31 34.51 -44.28
CA GLU A 35 3.23 33.70 -43.70
C GLU A 35 3.54 33.30 -42.25
N ARG A 36 4.77 32.85 -41.98
CA ARG A 36 5.25 32.55 -40.62
C ARG A 36 5.18 33.77 -39.70
N ALA A 37 5.57 34.94 -40.17
CA ALA A 37 5.54 36.17 -39.37
C ALA A 37 4.09 36.58 -39.05
N ALA A 38 3.18 36.50 -40.03
CA ALA A 38 1.76 36.75 -39.81
C ALA A 38 1.14 35.74 -38.82
N ALA A 39 1.49 34.45 -38.92
CA ALA A 39 1.07 33.43 -37.97
C ALA A 39 1.59 33.69 -36.55
N ARG A 40 2.87 34.10 -36.42
CA ARG A 40 3.46 34.48 -35.13
C ARG A 40 2.71 35.64 -34.48
N LYS A 41 2.44 36.70 -35.25
CA LYS A 41 1.70 37.87 -34.77
C LYS A 41 0.29 37.51 -34.29
N ARG A 42 -0.40 36.57 -34.97
CA ARG A 42 -1.71 36.06 -34.52
C ARG A 42 -1.59 35.29 -33.20
N LEU A 43 -0.57 34.45 -33.04
CA LEU A 43 -0.32 33.71 -31.81
C LEU A 43 0.00 34.63 -30.63
N ASP A 44 0.83 35.65 -30.84
CA ASP A 44 1.23 36.61 -29.80
C ASP A 44 0.06 37.50 -29.33
N ALA A 45 -1.00 37.62 -30.13
CA ALA A 45 -2.23 38.31 -29.73
C ALA A 45 -3.10 37.50 -28.76
N TYR A 46 -2.92 36.17 -28.69
CA TYR A 46 -3.59 35.34 -27.70
C TYR A 46 -2.86 35.45 -26.36
N SER A 47 -3.55 35.96 -25.34
CA SER A 47 -3.14 35.71 -23.97
C SER A 47 -3.49 34.28 -23.61
N TYR A 48 -2.51 33.51 -23.16
CA TYR A 48 -2.72 32.20 -22.56
C TYR A 48 -2.69 32.38 -21.05
N PRO A 49 -3.83 32.49 -20.35
CA PRO A 49 -3.85 32.81 -18.91
C PRO A 49 -2.97 31.85 -18.10
N VAL A 50 -2.96 30.58 -18.49
CA VAL A 50 -2.15 29.52 -17.87
C VAL A 50 -0.63 29.72 -17.99
N LEU A 51 -0.17 30.55 -18.93
CA LEU A 51 1.24 30.93 -19.08
C LEU A 51 1.58 32.25 -18.37
N ALA A 52 0.57 32.99 -17.91
CA ALA A 52 0.71 34.27 -17.21
C ALA A 52 0.50 34.15 -15.69
N MET A 53 0.10 32.97 -15.21
CA MET A 53 -0.08 32.69 -13.78
C MET A 53 1.27 32.55 -13.07
N ALA A 54 1.31 32.95 -11.79
CA ALA A 54 2.46 32.73 -10.93
C ALA A 54 2.73 31.22 -10.77
N SER A 55 4.01 30.86 -10.67
CA SER A 55 4.45 29.47 -10.54
C SER A 55 3.80 28.74 -9.37
N GLU A 56 3.58 29.45 -8.27
CA GLU A 56 3.00 28.97 -7.02
C GLU A 56 1.56 28.54 -7.21
N VAL A 57 0.78 29.30 -7.99
CA VAL A 57 -0.62 28.95 -8.29
C VAL A 57 -0.67 27.73 -9.20
N ILE A 58 0.25 27.63 -10.17
CA ILE A 58 0.37 26.47 -11.04
C ILE A 58 0.78 25.23 -10.23
N SER A 59 1.72 25.36 -9.29
CA SER A 59 2.12 24.29 -8.37
C SER A 59 0.95 23.80 -7.52
N GLU A 60 0.12 24.71 -7.00
CA GLU A 60 -1.07 24.33 -6.24
C GLU A 60 -2.09 23.58 -7.10
N ILE A 61 -2.34 24.06 -8.32
CA ILE A 61 -3.18 23.36 -9.29
C ILE A 61 -2.64 21.95 -9.56
N PHE A 62 -1.33 21.81 -9.72
CA PHE A 62 -0.69 20.51 -9.96
C PHE A 62 -0.91 19.54 -8.79
N LEU A 63 -0.84 20.01 -7.55
CA LEU A 63 -1.10 19.18 -6.36
C LEU A 63 -2.55 18.66 -6.32
N HIS A 64 -3.50 19.43 -6.87
CA HIS A 64 -4.89 19.00 -7.04
C HIS A 64 -5.13 18.11 -8.28
N CYS A 65 -4.14 17.96 -9.17
CA CYS A 65 -4.24 17.09 -10.36
C CYS A 65 -3.77 15.65 -10.10
N ILE A 66 -3.28 15.36 -8.90
CA ILE A 66 -2.77 14.06 -8.48
C ILE A 66 -3.51 13.61 -7.20
N PRO A 67 -3.41 12.34 -6.78
CA PRO A 67 -4.01 11.88 -5.53
C PRO A 67 -3.49 12.69 -4.35
N ALA A 68 -4.40 13.07 -3.45
CA ALA A 68 -4.02 13.79 -2.24
C ALA A 68 -3.14 12.92 -1.34
N TYR A 69 -2.00 13.47 -0.91
CA TYR A 69 -1.11 12.82 0.05
C TYR A 69 -1.87 12.37 1.32
N PRO A 70 -1.63 11.14 1.84
CA PRO A 70 -0.55 10.22 1.53
C PRO A 70 -0.79 9.26 0.35
N ARG A 71 -1.91 9.37 -0.37
CA ARG A 71 -2.19 8.49 -1.52
C ARG A 71 -1.11 8.63 -2.59
N CYS A 72 -0.71 7.48 -3.14
CA CYS A 72 0.44 7.40 -4.03
C CYS A 72 -0.02 7.43 -5.50
N PRO A 73 0.37 8.45 -6.29
CA PRO A 73 0.17 8.39 -7.73
C PRO A 73 1.01 7.25 -8.34
N PRO A 74 0.56 6.70 -9.48
CA PRO A 74 1.34 5.70 -10.20
C PRO A 74 2.63 6.33 -10.75
N LEU A 75 3.71 5.53 -10.79
CA LEU A 75 5.02 5.93 -11.32
C LEU A 75 4.95 6.58 -12.71
N VAL A 76 4.03 6.10 -13.56
CA VAL A 76 3.72 6.65 -14.87
C VAL A 76 2.24 6.45 -15.19
N GLY A 77 1.65 7.33 -15.99
CA GLY A 77 0.27 7.16 -16.49
C GLY A 77 -0.65 8.31 -16.10
N THR A 78 -1.96 8.04 -16.09
CA THR A 78 -2.98 8.97 -15.59
C THR A 78 -2.72 9.26 -14.12
N GLU A 79 -3.02 10.48 -13.65
CA GLU A 79 -2.80 10.93 -12.26
C GLU A 79 -1.32 10.94 -11.79
N SER A 80 -0.38 10.57 -12.65
CA SER A 80 1.05 10.68 -12.37
C SER A 80 1.54 12.12 -12.58
N PRO A 81 2.36 12.69 -11.66
CA PRO A 81 2.99 14.00 -11.85
C PRO A 81 3.85 14.06 -13.12
N THR A 82 4.30 12.91 -13.65
CA THR A 82 5.01 12.83 -14.93
C THR A 82 4.20 13.37 -16.10
N LYS A 83 2.86 13.32 -16.07
CA LYS A 83 2.01 13.91 -17.13
C LYS A 83 2.12 15.42 -17.18
N LEU A 84 2.21 16.07 -16.02
CA LEU A 84 2.36 17.52 -15.92
C LEU A 84 3.66 17.99 -16.57
N THR A 85 4.70 17.15 -16.55
CA THR A 85 5.99 17.41 -17.21
C THR A 85 5.96 17.28 -18.74
N GLN A 86 4.89 16.74 -19.32
CA GLN A 86 4.77 16.47 -20.75
C GLN A 86 3.99 17.55 -21.52
N ILE A 87 3.36 18.50 -20.82
CA ILE A 87 2.46 19.49 -21.42
C ILE A 87 3.22 20.60 -22.14
N CYS A 88 4.08 21.34 -21.42
CA CYS A 88 4.93 22.37 -22.01
C CYS A 88 6.23 22.54 -21.20
N ARG A 89 7.18 23.33 -21.72
CA ARG A 89 8.48 23.56 -21.05
C ARG A 89 8.33 24.24 -19.68
N LEU A 90 7.44 25.22 -19.58
CA LEU A 90 7.16 25.94 -18.32
C LEU A 90 6.60 24.99 -17.25
N TRP A 91 5.58 24.22 -17.61
CA TRP A 91 4.95 23.25 -16.70
C TRP A 91 5.93 22.18 -16.23
N ARG A 92 6.80 21.70 -17.12
CA ARG A 92 7.90 20.80 -16.74
C ARG A 92 8.82 21.41 -15.70
N GLN A 93 9.23 22.67 -15.87
CA GLN A 93 10.09 23.35 -14.91
C GLN A 93 9.40 23.51 -13.55
N ILE A 94 8.14 23.99 -13.55
CA ILE A 94 7.35 24.17 -12.33
C ILE A 94 7.16 22.83 -11.61
N ALA A 95 6.75 21.78 -12.34
CA ALA A 95 6.55 20.46 -11.77
C ALA A 95 7.85 19.91 -11.16
N HIS A 96 8.99 20.01 -11.85
CA HIS A 96 10.28 19.57 -11.30
C HIS A 96 10.69 20.35 -10.05
N LEU A 97 10.34 21.63 -9.95
CA LEU A 97 10.64 22.50 -8.80
C LEU A 97 9.60 22.43 -7.68
N THR A 98 8.62 21.53 -7.76
CA THR A 98 7.57 21.37 -6.75
C THR A 98 7.72 20.01 -6.05
N PRO A 99 8.53 19.91 -4.96
CA PRO A 99 8.81 18.63 -4.29
C PRO A 99 7.57 17.87 -3.81
N GLY A 100 6.50 18.59 -3.46
CA GLY A 100 5.23 18.01 -3.02
C GLY A 100 4.59 17.07 -4.03
N LEU A 101 4.87 17.24 -5.33
CA LEU A 101 4.37 16.34 -6.38
C LEU A 101 5.08 14.98 -6.41
N TRP A 102 6.26 14.89 -5.81
CA TRP A 102 7.16 13.73 -5.93
C TRP A 102 7.33 12.98 -4.60
N ARG A 103 6.67 13.44 -3.52
CA ARG A 103 6.81 12.86 -2.17
C ARG A 103 5.96 11.60 -1.93
N ALA A 104 5.12 11.21 -2.90
CA ALA A 104 4.32 9.99 -2.84
C ALA A 104 4.48 9.23 -4.15
N ILE A 105 4.60 7.91 -4.10
CA ILE A 105 5.02 7.09 -5.25
C ILE A 105 4.49 5.66 -5.13
N SER A 106 3.76 5.20 -6.14
CA SER A 106 3.28 3.81 -6.25
C SER A 106 3.93 3.13 -7.45
N ILE A 107 4.57 1.99 -7.20
CA ILE A 107 5.09 1.07 -8.21
C ILE A 107 4.24 -0.18 -8.15
N ALA A 108 3.32 -0.31 -9.10
CA ALA A 108 2.30 -1.35 -9.13
C ALA A 108 2.86 -2.74 -9.52
N ARG A 109 2.20 -3.79 -9.02
CA ARG A 109 2.56 -5.22 -9.23
C ARG A 109 2.71 -5.59 -10.71
N PHE A 110 1.84 -5.08 -11.58
CA PHE A 110 1.83 -5.44 -13.00
C PHE A 110 2.12 -4.26 -13.93
N PRO A 111 3.37 -3.79 -14.00
CA PRO A 111 3.69 -2.65 -14.84
C PRO A 111 3.60 -3.01 -16.33
N PRO A 112 3.15 -2.09 -17.21
CA PRO A 112 3.10 -2.33 -18.64
C PRO A 112 4.47 -2.77 -19.18
N ARG A 113 4.51 -3.91 -19.88
CA ARG A 113 5.76 -4.56 -20.37
C ARG A 113 6.74 -3.61 -21.06
N ARG A 114 6.25 -2.61 -21.79
CA ARG A 114 7.06 -1.71 -22.63
C ARG A 114 7.91 -0.69 -21.86
N ARG A 115 7.79 -0.55 -20.54
CA ARG A 115 8.52 0.47 -19.77
C ARG A 115 9.34 -0.04 -18.58
N ARG A 116 9.36 -1.35 -18.31
CA ARG A 116 9.97 -1.94 -17.11
C ARG A 116 11.44 -1.56 -16.90
N SER A 117 12.25 -1.60 -17.96
CA SER A 117 13.67 -1.22 -17.89
C SER A 117 13.95 0.25 -17.54
N SER A 118 12.96 1.13 -17.60
CA SER A 118 13.10 2.54 -17.23
C SER A 118 12.66 2.86 -15.80
N TYR A 119 12.12 1.89 -15.06
CA TYR A 119 11.52 2.13 -13.74
C TYR A 119 12.54 2.60 -12.70
N PRO A 120 13.74 1.99 -12.57
CA PRO A 120 14.76 2.45 -11.63
C PRO A 120 15.12 3.93 -11.85
N ALA A 121 15.44 4.30 -13.09
CA ALA A 121 15.78 5.68 -13.45
C ALA A 121 14.63 6.68 -13.22
N ILE A 122 13.38 6.25 -13.41
CA ILE A 122 12.22 7.10 -13.10
C ILE A 122 12.06 7.25 -11.60
N ALA A 123 12.17 6.16 -10.82
CA ALA A 123 12.07 6.17 -9.37
C ALA A 123 13.16 7.06 -8.74
N GLU A 124 14.41 6.92 -9.18
CA GLU A 124 15.53 7.78 -8.79
C GLU A 124 15.24 9.26 -9.07
N ALA A 125 14.70 9.58 -10.25
CA ALA A 125 14.33 10.96 -10.58
C ALA A 125 13.19 11.50 -9.70
N TRP A 126 12.22 10.68 -9.28
CA TRP A 126 11.19 11.10 -8.33
C TRP A 126 11.80 11.35 -6.94
N LEU A 127 12.63 10.42 -6.45
CA LEU A 127 13.33 10.53 -5.17
C LEU A 127 14.18 11.80 -5.11
N SER A 128 14.93 12.09 -6.18
CA SER A 128 15.71 13.33 -6.31
C SER A 128 14.82 14.59 -6.24
N ARG A 129 13.69 14.61 -6.95
CA ARG A 129 12.78 15.77 -6.99
C ARG A 129 11.98 15.96 -5.70
N SER A 130 11.76 14.89 -4.93
CA SER A 130 11.07 14.94 -3.64
C SER A 130 11.87 15.71 -2.56
N GLY A 131 13.16 15.96 -2.80
CA GLY A 131 14.01 16.75 -1.93
C GLY A 131 14.12 16.16 -0.53
N ALA A 132 13.80 16.94 0.50
CA ALA A 132 13.84 16.53 1.91
C ALA A 132 12.46 16.11 2.46
N MET A 133 11.42 16.04 1.63
CA MET A 133 10.07 15.75 2.11
C MET A 133 9.94 14.31 2.64
N LEU A 134 9.05 14.10 3.61
CA LEU A 134 8.68 12.76 4.05
C LEU A 134 7.91 12.02 2.95
N LEU A 135 8.19 10.73 2.83
CA LEU A 135 7.77 9.89 1.71
C LEU A 135 6.56 9.03 2.07
N SER A 136 5.64 8.89 1.13
CA SER A 136 4.64 7.82 1.07
C SER A 136 5.00 6.89 -0.07
N ILE A 137 5.14 5.60 0.20
CA ILE A 137 5.71 4.65 -0.76
C ILE A 137 4.83 3.40 -0.79
N VAL A 138 4.44 2.99 -2.00
CA VAL A 138 3.80 1.71 -2.26
C VAL A 138 4.68 0.94 -3.23
N LEU A 139 5.27 -0.17 -2.77
CA LEU A 139 6.12 -1.06 -3.56
C LEU A 139 5.45 -2.43 -3.69
N GLU A 140 4.78 -2.62 -4.82
CA GLU A 140 4.25 -3.91 -5.25
C GLU A 140 5.18 -4.45 -6.34
N LEU A 141 6.25 -5.14 -5.97
CA LEU A 141 7.32 -5.54 -6.90
C LEU A 141 7.33 -7.06 -7.07
N PRO A 142 6.80 -7.61 -8.17
CA PRO A 142 6.77 -9.05 -8.35
C PRO A 142 8.15 -9.65 -8.62
N CYS A 143 8.33 -10.91 -8.23
CA CYS A 143 9.55 -11.71 -8.37
C CYS A 143 10.03 -11.79 -9.85
N VAL A 144 9.11 -11.71 -10.81
CA VAL A 144 9.45 -11.70 -12.26
C VAL A 144 10.35 -10.51 -12.68
N LEU A 145 10.66 -9.57 -11.78
CA LEU A 145 11.52 -8.40 -12.00
C LEU A 145 12.82 -8.40 -11.18
N ASP A 146 13.28 -9.53 -10.62
CA ASP A 146 14.34 -9.62 -9.59
C ASP A 146 15.51 -8.61 -9.69
N LEU A 147 16.15 -8.47 -10.85
CA LEU A 147 17.24 -7.49 -11.01
C LEU A 147 16.78 -6.03 -10.83
N GLN A 148 15.63 -5.67 -11.39
CA GLN A 148 15.04 -4.33 -11.24
C GLN A 148 14.45 -4.14 -9.84
N ARG A 149 13.94 -5.22 -9.23
CA ARG A 149 13.42 -5.20 -7.86
C ARG A 149 14.52 -4.84 -6.86
N ALA A 150 15.67 -5.50 -6.94
CA ALA A 150 16.82 -5.21 -6.08
C ALA A 150 17.32 -3.77 -6.27
N GLU A 151 17.43 -3.31 -7.52
CA GLU A 151 17.85 -1.94 -7.84
C GLU A 151 16.87 -0.89 -7.29
N ILE A 152 15.56 -1.09 -7.52
CA ILE A 152 14.51 -0.20 -6.99
C ILE A 152 14.52 -0.20 -5.47
N MET A 153 14.61 -1.38 -4.84
CA MET A 153 14.66 -1.50 -3.39
C MET A 153 15.83 -0.73 -2.80
N ALA A 154 17.04 -0.91 -3.36
CA ALA A 154 18.24 -0.21 -2.93
C ALA A 154 18.05 1.33 -2.99
N LEU A 155 17.47 1.85 -4.07
CA LEU A 155 17.18 3.29 -4.20
C LEU A 155 16.29 3.81 -3.06
N PHE A 156 15.26 3.06 -2.66
CA PHE A 156 14.38 3.49 -1.57
C PHE A 156 15.02 3.34 -0.19
N LEU A 157 15.84 2.30 0.02
CA LEU A 157 16.56 2.05 1.27
C LEU A 157 17.51 3.19 1.66
N ASP A 158 18.14 3.83 0.68
CA ASP A 158 18.99 5.02 0.87
C ASP A 158 18.21 6.22 1.43
N HIS A 159 16.88 6.20 1.33
CA HIS A 159 15.99 7.24 1.84
C HIS A 159 15.11 6.78 3.01
N ARG A 160 15.42 5.64 3.66
CA ARG A 160 14.62 5.04 4.75
C ARG A 160 14.26 6.00 5.89
N ALA A 161 15.16 6.92 6.23
CA ALA A 161 14.94 7.92 7.28
C ALA A 161 13.77 8.87 6.99
N ARG A 162 13.32 8.97 5.73
CA ARG A 162 12.23 9.84 5.28
C ARG A 162 10.89 9.12 5.15
N TRP A 163 10.84 7.80 5.32
CA TRP A 163 9.61 7.03 5.15
C TRP A 163 8.60 7.39 6.23
N GLN A 164 7.39 7.78 5.80
CA GLN A 164 6.27 8.11 6.69
C GLN A 164 5.12 7.12 6.53
N TYR A 165 4.83 6.69 5.30
CA TYR A 165 3.86 5.66 4.98
C TYR A 165 4.51 4.66 4.05
N LEU A 166 4.43 3.38 4.37
CA LEU A 166 5.05 2.31 3.60
C LEU A 166 4.08 1.16 3.40
N THR A 167 3.81 0.83 2.14
CA THR A 167 3.24 -0.46 1.74
C THR A 167 4.31 -1.23 0.97
N LEU A 168 4.60 -2.43 1.42
CA LEU A 168 5.63 -3.29 0.83
C LEU A 168 5.06 -4.69 0.65
N ASP A 169 5.12 -5.15 -0.60
CA ASP A 169 4.74 -6.49 -1.02
C ASP A 169 6.00 -7.30 -1.35
N LEU A 170 6.18 -8.41 -0.65
CA LEU A 170 7.37 -9.25 -0.71
C LEU A 170 6.97 -10.60 -1.33
N GLU A 171 7.14 -10.74 -2.65
CA GLU A 171 7.07 -12.04 -3.36
C GLU A 171 8.40 -12.81 -3.17
N SER A 172 8.51 -13.62 -2.12
CA SER A 172 9.62 -14.56 -1.82
C SER A 172 11.07 -14.01 -1.71
N GLU A 173 12.02 -14.94 -1.42
CA GLU A 173 13.47 -14.81 -1.19
C GLU A 173 13.91 -13.53 -0.47
N GLU A 174 13.54 -13.41 0.79
CA GLU A 174 13.53 -12.12 1.50
C GLU A 174 14.90 -11.71 2.09
N GLN A 175 15.99 -11.86 1.31
CA GLN A 175 17.37 -11.44 1.66
C GLN A 175 17.45 -9.97 2.13
N PHE A 176 16.50 -9.13 1.69
CA PHE A 176 16.45 -7.71 2.02
C PHE A 176 15.69 -7.37 3.30
N LEU A 177 14.86 -8.28 3.87
CA LEU A 177 14.08 -7.97 5.08
C LEU A 177 14.94 -7.46 6.26
N PRO A 178 16.10 -8.08 6.55
CA PRO A 178 17.01 -7.58 7.58
C PRO A 178 17.52 -6.17 7.25
N ASP A 179 17.86 -5.88 6.00
CA ASP A 179 18.38 -4.58 5.57
C ASP A 179 17.30 -3.48 5.58
N VAL A 180 16.05 -3.84 5.21
CA VAL A 180 14.90 -2.92 5.21
C VAL A 180 14.62 -2.39 6.61
N PHE A 181 14.75 -3.25 7.62
CA PHE A 181 14.45 -2.92 9.01
C PHE A 181 15.70 -2.88 9.90
N ALA A 182 16.90 -2.85 9.32
CA ALA A 182 18.16 -2.86 10.07
C ALA A 182 18.29 -1.64 10.99
N ASP A 183 17.80 -0.50 10.53
CA ASP A 183 17.84 0.76 11.25
C ASP A 183 16.46 1.22 11.71
N SER A 184 16.47 2.18 12.65
CA SER A 184 15.24 2.84 13.07
C SER A 184 14.59 3.61 11.91
N LEU A 185 13.26 3.55 11.85
CA LEU A 185 12.42 4.27 10.90
C LEU A 185 11.75 5.47 11.61
N PRO A 186 12.44 6.62 11.74
CA PRO A 186 12.11 7.67 12.70
C PRO A 186 10.86 8.49 12.37
N HIS A 187 10.28 8.34 11.18
CA HIS A 187 9.08 9.08 10.77
C HIS A 187 7.92 8.16 10.37
N LEU A 188 8.11 6.84 10.43
CA LEU A 188 7.13 5.87 9.96
C LEU A 188 5.89 5.89 10.85
N GLN A 189 4.74 6.25 10.27
CA GLN A 189 3.44 6.35 10.92
C GLN A 189 2.54 5.17 10.57
N GLU A 190 2.60 4.70 9.33
CA GLU A 190 1.82 3.57 8.85
C GLU A 190 2.69 2.59 8.07
N LEU A 191 2.46 1.32 8.34
CA LEU A 191 3.17 0.21 7.73
C LEU A 191 2.16 -0.83 7.25
N ASP A 192 2.28 -1.24 5.99
CA ASP A 192 1.58 -2.38 5.42
C ASP A 192 2.61 -3.32 4.80
N LEU A 193 2.82 -4.48 5.44
CA LEU A 193 3.71 -5.53 4.96
C LEU A 193 2.89 -6.72 4.53
N ARG A 194 3.07 -7.11 3.27
CA ARG A 194 2.43 -8.28 2.68
C ARG A 194 3.53 -9.19 2.17
N THR A 195 3.45 -10.47 2.49
CA THR A 195 4.44 -11.45 2.05
C THR A 195 3.71 -12.56 1.33
N GLU A 196 4.00 -12.78 0.06
CA GLU A 196 3.47 -13.90 -0.73
C GLU A 196 4.59 -14.91 -0.91
N ARG A 197 4.45 -16.06 -0.25
CA ARG A 197 5.58 -16.93 0.08
C ARG A 197 5.27 -18.34 -0.39
N ASP A 198 6.19 -18.90 -1.18
CA ASP A 198 6.04 -20.24 -1.71
C ASP A 198 6.22 -21.28 -0.58
N PRO A 199 5.25 -22.20 -0.37
CA PRO A 199 5.37 -23.29 0.60
C PRO A 199 6.68 -24.08 0.53
N ASP A 200 7.29 -24.16 -0.66
CA ASP A 200 8.44 -25.01 -0.92
C ASP A 200 9.82 -24.32 -0.70
N ASP A 201 9.87 -22.99 -0.49
CA ASP A 201 11.14 -22.22 -0.61
C ASP A 201 11.42 -21.18 0.50
N GLY A 202 10.70 -21.22 1.62
CA GLY A 202 10.80 -20.18 2.66
C GLY A 202 11.71 -20.51 3.86
N GLY A 203 12.82 -19.78 4.00
CA GLY A 203 13.49 -19.62 5.31
C GLY A 203 12.66 -18.75 6.28
N PRO A 204 12.94 -18.75 7.60
CA PRO A 204 12.20 -17.93 8.56
C PRO A 204 12.47 -16.43 8.34
N LEU A 205 11.40 -15.63 8.28
CA LEU A 205 11.46 -14.17 8.22
C LEU A 205 11.69 -13.63 9.63
N SER A 206 12.81 -12.93 9.85
CA SER A 206 13.02 -12.21 11.10
C SER A 206 13.19 -10.72 10.81
N ALA A 207 12.30 -9.91 11.38
CA ALA A 207 12.31 -8.47 11.19
C ALA A 207 12.02 -7.75 12.52
N ILE A 208 12.90 -6.83 12.91
CA ILE A 208 12.70 -5.98 14.08
C ILE A 208 12.39 -4.58 13.61
N ILE A 209 11.12 -4.21 13.67
CA ILE A 209 10.65 -2.92 13.17
C ILE A 209 10.66 -1.93 14.32
N SER A 210 11.61 -1.01 14.29
CA SER A 210 11.81 -0.01 15.34
C SER A 210 11.38 1.39 14.86
N SER A 211 10.20 1.82 15.26
CA SER A 211 9.68 3.18 15.00
C SER A 211 8.97 3.73 16.22
N THR A 212 9.31 4.96 16.60
CA THR A 212 8.68 5.67 17.72
C THR A 212 7.33 6.31 17.34
N PHE A 213 7.03 6.46 16.05
CA PHE A 213 5.82 7.15 15.58
C PHE A 213 4.82 6.22 14.87
N LEU A 214 5.10 4.91 14.84
CA LEU A 214 4.24 3.94 14.17
C LEU A 214 2.91 3.83 14.92
N ARG A 215 1.83 4.26 14.25
CA ARG A 215 0.45 4.29 14.76
C ARG A 215 -0.39 3.14 14.21
N THR A 216 -0.11 2.70 12.99
CA THR A 216 -0.88 1.70 12.27
C THR A 216 0.07 0.67 11.64
N ALA A 217 -0.18 -0.62 11.85
CA ALA A 217 0.61 -1.69 11.25
C ALA A 217 -0.27 -2.83 10.72
N HIS A 218 -0.06 -3.21 9.46
CA HIS A 218 -0.66 -4.37 8.79
C HIS A 218 0.46 -5.33 8.53
N LEU A 219 0.32 -6.55 9.01
CA LEU A 219 1.26 -7.60 8.74
C LEU A 219 0.47 -8.78 8.20
N ASN A 220 0.52 -8.98 6.89
CA ASN A 220 0.08 -10.20 6.24
C ASN A 220 1.30 -11.06 5.95
N LEU A 221 1.61 -11.98 6.86
CA LEU A 221 2.87 -12.71 6.87
C LEU A 221 2.78 -14.10 6.21
N ASN A 222 1.59 -14.51 5.75
CA ASN A 222 1.31 -15.83 5.15
C ASN A 222 2.13 -16.95 5.82
N ALA A 223 2.00 -17.09 7.14
CA ALA A 223 2.85 -17.99 7.92
C ALA A 223 2.65 -19.45 7.48
N LEU A 224 3.73 -20.08 7.01
CA LEU A 224 3.69 -21.48 6.60
C LEU A 224 3.70 -22.41 7.83
N PRO A 225 3.24 -23.67 7.70
CA PRO A 225 3.34 -24.64 8.79
C PRO A 225 4.80 -24.83 9.25
N GLY A 226 5.05 -24.69 10.56
CA GLY A 226 6.40 -24.82 11.13
C GLY A 226 7.30 -23.58 10.96
N ASP A 227 6.74 -22.49 10.45
CA ASP A 227 7.43 -21.22 10.27
C ASP A 227 7.82 -20.60 11.63
N ARG A 228 9.11 -20.29 11.78
CA ARG A 228 9.69 -19.63 12.97
C ARG A 228 9.87 -18.14 12.75
N SER A 229 9.14 -17.57 11.81
CA SER A 229 9.21 -16.15 11.50
C SER A 229 8.83 -15.32 12.73
N GLN A 230 9.70 -14.40 13.10
CA GLN A 230 9.49 -13.49 14.23
C GLN A 230 9.56 -12.06 13.74
N VAL A 231 8.40 -11.41 13.70
CA VAL A 231 8.30 -9.97 13.47
C VAL A 231 8.08 -9.30 14.81
N ILE A 232 9.03 -8.47 15.24
CA ILE A 232 8.94 -7.73 16.49
C ILE A 232 8.67 -6.27 16.16
N LEU A 233 7.53 -5.76 16.62
CA LEU A 233 7.17 -4.34 16.51
C LEU A 233 7.59 -3.60 17.78
N ARG A 234 8.72 -2.88 17.75
CA ARG A 234 9.15 -2.00 18.84
C ARG A 234 8.52 -0.62 18.69
N SER A 235 7.20 -0.54 18.87
CA SER A 235 6.44 0.72 18.88
C SER A 235 5.54 0.83 20.11
N HIS A 236 5.69 1.94 20.83
CA HIS A 236 4.87 2.23 22.00
C HIS A 236 3.60 3.02 21.64
N ASN A 237 3.51 3.55 20.43
CA ASN A 237 2.42 4.43 19.98
C ASN A 237 1.46 3.73 19.01
N LEU A 238 1.57 2.40 18.89
CA LEU A 238 0.72 1.61 18.02
C LEU A 238 -0.73 1.65 18.52
N SER A 239 -1.64 2.08 17.64
CA SER A 239 -3.06 2.30 17.93
C SER A 239 -3.96 1.38 17.11
N LYS A 240 -3.53 0.99 15.91
CA LYS A 240 -4.22 0.06 15.02
C LYS A 240 -3.25 -1.05 14.61
N LEU A 241 -3.67 -2.30 14.75
CA LEU A 241 -2.89 -3.47 14.36
C LEU A 241 -3.79 -4.45 13.61
N SER A 242 -3.33 -4.87 12.43
CA SER A 242 -3.95 -5.94 11.67
C SER A 242 -2.90 -7.02 11.43
N LEU A 243 -3.20 -8.25 11.84
CA LEU A 243 -2.36 -9.41 11.64
C LEU A 243 -3.16 -10.43 10.82
N CYS A 244 -2.71 -10.70 9.60
CA CYS A 244 -3.33 -11.66 8.70
C CYS A 244 -2.44 -12.90 8.59
N ALA A 245 -3.06 -14.08 8.49
CA ALA A 245 -2.37 -15.37 8.41
C ALA A 245 -1.33 -15.54 9.54
N THR A 246 -1.75 -15.27 10.77
CA THR A 246 -0.86 -15.20 11.93
C THR A 246 -1.01 -16.39 12.87
N THR A 247 0.09 -16.77 13.53
CA THR A 247 0.12 -17.82 14.57
C THR A 247 0.05 -17.19 15.97
N MET A 248 -0.11 -18.00 17.02
CA MET A 248 -0.20 -17.52 18.42
C MET A 248 1.11 -16.90 18.95
N GLU A 249 2.19 -16.96 18.17
CA GLU A 249 3.50 -16.39 18.50
C GLU A 249 3.52 -14.86 18.51
N VAL A 250 2.43 -14.19 18.11
CA VAL A 250 2.28 -12.72 18.19
C VAL A 250 1.96 -12.18 19.59
N SER A 251 1.88 -13.07 20.58
CA SER A 251 1.68 -12.72 21.99
C SER A 251 2.60 -11.60 22.51
N PRO A 252 3.91 -11.56 22.19
CA PRO A 252 4.80 -10.48 22.62
C PRO A 252 4.37 -9.11 22.07
N ILE A 253 3.99 -9.04 20.79
CA ILE A 253 3.52 -7.80 20.14
C ILE A 253 2.31 -7.24 20.88
N LEU A 254 1.34 -8.11 21.20
CA LEU A 254 0.12 -7.72 21.91
C LEU A 254 0.38 -7.32 23.36
N SER A 255 1.34 -7.98 24.03
CA SER A 255 1.70 -7.64 25.42
C SER A 255 2.44 -6.30 25.55
N GLU A 256 3.22 -5.91 24.55
CA GLU A 256 3.99 -4.65 24.55
C GLU A 256 3.14 -3.45 24.09
N ALA A 257 2.16 -3.68 23.22
CA ALA A 257 1.37 -2.63 22.57
C ALA A 257 0.12 -2.19 23.39
N VAL A 258 0.36 -1.61 24.56
CA VAL A 258 -0.70 -1.19 25.51
C VAL A 258 -1.63 -0.07 25.01
N ASN A 259 -1.25 0.64 23.94
CA ASN A 259 -2.00 1.75 23.36
C ASN A 259 -2.92 1.34 22.20
N LEU A 260 -3.06 0.04 21.93
CA LEU A 260 -3.94 -0.47 20.88
C LEU A 260 -5.40 -0.11 21.15
N VAL A 261 -6.05 0.45 20.13
CA VAL A 261 -7.46 0.83 20.10
C VAL A 261 -8.25 -0.08 19.15
N HIS A 262 -7.61 -0.51 18.06
CA HIS A 262 -8.21 -1.38 17.04
C HIS A 262 -7.29 -2.55 16.73
N ILE A 263 -7.83 -3.77 16.79
CA ILE A 263 -7.12 -5.01 16.45
C ILE A 263 -7.96 -5.86 15.49
N ARG A 264 -7.35 -6.36 14.41
CA ARG A 264 -7.90 -7.37 13.49
C ARG A 264 -6.92 -8.53 13.40
N LEU A 265 -7.39 -9.74 13.67
CA LEU A 265 -6.60 -10.97 13.68
C LEU A 265 -7.27 -11.97 12.72
N TYR A 266 -6.62 -12.34 11.61
CA TYR A 266 -6.97 -13.56 10.88
C TYR A 266 -6.00 -14.66 11.34
N LEU A 267 -6.48 -15.56 12.19
CA LEU A 267 -5.69 -16.60 12.83
C LEU A 267 -5.58 -17.82 11.92
N GLN A 268 -4.38 -18.36 11.79
CA GLN A 268 -4.12 -19.61 11.08
C GLN A 268 -3.87 -20.75 12.07
N SER A 269 -4.45 -21.91 11.77
CA SER A 269 -4.29 -23.11 12.58
C SER A 269 -3.08 -23.91 12.12
N HIS A 270 -2.13 -24.12 13.03
CA HIS A 270 -0.98 -24.98 12.81
C HIS A 270 -0.67 -25.84 14.04
N ASP A 271 -0.17 -27.05 13.81
CA ASP A 271 0.40 -27.92 14.84
C ASP A 271 1.75 -27.35 15.31
N ALA A 272 1.73 -26.37 16.19
CA ALA A 272 2.94 -25.90 16.88
C ALA A 272 2.75 -26.11 18.39
N GLY A 273 3.70 -26.83 19.00
CA GLY A 273 3.62 -27.31 20.39
C GLY A 273 3.35 -26.23 21.43
N ALA A 274 2.84 -26.65 22.59
CA ALA A 274 2.54 -25.88 23.80
C ALA A 274 2.88 -24.37 23.71
N GLY A 275 1.98 -23.61 23.09
CA GLY A 275 2.12 -22.16 22.97
C GLY A 275 2.36 -21.53 24.34
N ALA A 276 3.19 -20.48 24.38
CA ALA A 276 3.41 -19.73 25.60
C ALA A 276 2.06 -19.26 26.18
N PRO A 277 1.88 -19.27 27.51
CA PRO A 277 0.64 -18.76 28.11
C PRO A 277 0.52 -17.27 27.77
N MET A 278 -0.47 -16.95 26.94
CA MET A 278 -0.76 -15.56 26.58
C MET A 278 -1.51 -14.90 27.74
N SER A 279 -1.01 -13.73 28.16
CA SER A 279 -1.73 -12.82 29.05
C SER A 279 -1.42 -11.40 28.59
N ALA A 280 -2.34 -10.78 27.87
CA ALA A 280 -2.20 -9.42 27.37
C ALA A 280 -3.33 -8.54 27.90
N THR A 281 -2.98 -7.47 28.62
CA THR A 281 -3.96 -6.46 29.03
C THR A 281 -3.90 -5.29 28.07
N LEU A 282 -5.00 -5.04 27.37
CA LEU A 282 -5.17 -4.00 26.35
C LEU A 282 -6.17 -2.95 26.86
N PRO A 283 -5.73 -2.01 27.71
CA PRO A 283 -6.61 -1.13 28.47
C PRO A 283 -7.34 -0.09 27.62
N ARG A 284 -6.97 0.08 26.35
CA ARG A 284 -7.52 1.07 25.41
C ARG A 284 -8.23 0.44 24.22
N LEU A 285 -8.32 -0.89 24.17
CA LEU A 285 -8.91 -1.59 23.04
C LEU A 285 -10.41 -1.33 22.95
N GLU A 286 -10.85 -0.70 21.87
CA GLU A 286 -12.26 -0.40 21.61
C GLU A 286 -12.87 -1.34 20.58
N THR A 287 -12.07 -1.82 19.63
CA THR A 287 -12.53 -2.69 18.53
C THR A 287 -11.61 -3.90 18.40
N LEU A 288 -12.19 -5.10 18.46
CA LEU A 288 -11.51 -6.38 18.26
C LEU A 288 -12.24 -7.18 17.17
N ILE A 289 -11.49 -7.60 16.15
CA ILE A 289 -11.97 -8.43 15.05
C ILE A 289 -11.12 -9.71 15.03
N VAL A 290 -11.75 -10.87 15.03
CA VAL A 290 -11.07 -12.17 15.01
C VAL A 290 -11.73 -13.11 14.01
N ASN A 291 -10.96 -13.50 13.00
CA ASN A 291 -11.39 -14.34 11.88
C ASN A 291 -10.45 -15.54 11.72
N LEU A 292 -10.89 -16.58 11.01
CA LEU A 292 -10.03 -17.68 10.55
C LEU A 292 -9.38 -17.34 9.21
N HIS A 293 -8.14 -17.79 9.06
CA HIS A 293 -7.45 -17.81 7.78
C HIS A 293 -7.37 -19.27 7.29
N GLY A 294 -8.19 -19.67 6.31
CA GLY A 294 -8.18 -21.02 5.71
C GLY A 294 -9.46 -21.85 5.94
N GLU A 295 -9.45 -23.10 5.49
CA GLU A 295 -10.63 -23.96 5.39
C GLU A 295 -11.11 -24.52 6.76
N SER A 296 -12.43 -24.63 6.96
CA SER A 296 -13.05 -24.85 8.28
C SER A 296 -12.99 -26.31 8.82
N GLU A 297 -12.38 -27.27 8.11
CA GLU A 297 -12.09 -28.62 8.64
C GLU A 297 -10.91 -28.65 9.65
N LEU A 298 -10.77 -27.59 10.46
CA LEU A 298 -9.74 -27.47 11.49
C LEU A 298 -9.82 -28.65 12.49
N PRO A 299 -8.68 -29.32 12.78
CA PRO A 299 -8.60 -30.30 13.86
C PRO A 299 -9.00 -29.70 15.21
N SER A 300 -9.70 -30.46 16.04
CA SER A 300 -10.21 -30.01 17.34
C SER A 300 -9.12 -29.50 18.30
N THR A 301 -7.88 -30.01 18.20
CA THR A 301 -6.74 -29.58 19.02
C THR A 301 -6.39 -28.10 18.82
N ASN A 302 -6.54 -27.57 17.60
CA ASN A 302 -6.11 -26.20 17.28
C ASN A 302 -7.14 -25.17 17.76
N ARG A 303 -8.42 -25.54 17.80
CA ARG A 303 -9.50 -24.70 18.35
C ARG A 303 -9.32 -24.44 19.85
N HIS A 304 -8.85 -25.42 20.62
CA HIS A 304 -8.56 -25.26 22.04
C HIS A 304 -7.43 -24.24 22.29
N GLN A 305 -6.40 -24.22 21.44
CA GLN A 305 -5.30 -23.27 21.56
C GLN A 305 -5.74 -21.84 21.23
N ILE A 306 -6.51 -21.67 20.15
CA ILE A 306 -7.10 -20.38 19.78
C ILE A 306 -8.00 -19.85 20.91
N LYS A 307 -8.87 -20.72 21.45
CA LYS A 307 -9.72 -20.37 22.59
C LYS A 307 -8.88 -19.94 23.80
N HIS A 308 -7.84 -20.69 24.16
CA HIS A 308 -6.94 -20.34 25.27
C HIS A 308 -6.20 -19.01 25.02
N PHE A 309 -5.74 -18.76 23.80
CA PHE A 309 -5.13 -17.49 23.40
C PHE A 309 -6.10 -16.32 23.58
N LEU A 310 -7.32 -16.43 23.06
CA LEU A 310 -8.33 -15.38 23.14
C LEU A 310 -8.76 -15.10 24.59
N HIS A 311 -8.91 -16.12 25.43
CA HIS A 311 -9.18 -15.96 26.87
C HIS A 311 -8.03 -15.27 27.64
N GLY A 312 -6.81 -15.27 27.08
CA GLY A 312 -5.66 -14.56 27.63
C GLY A 312 -5.70 -13.05 27.40
N ILE A 313 -6.65 -12.55 26.61
CA ILE A 313 -6.78 -11.12 26.28
C ILE A 313 -7.74 -10.47 27.27
N SER A 314 -7.30 -9.41 27.95
CA SER A 314 -8.15 -8.56 28.77
C SER A 314 -8.33 -7.19 28.12
N ALA A 315 -9.57 -6.81 27.81
CA ALA A 315 -9.93 -5.59 27.09
C ALA A 315 -11.11 -4.89 27.78
N PRO A 316 -10.87 -4.18 28.90
CA PRO A 316 -11.95 -3.69 29.78
C PRO A 316 -12.85 -2.60 29.18
N VAL A 317 -12.39 -1.92 28.13
CA VAL A 317 -13.11 -0.81 27.45
C VAL A 317 -13.60 -1.20 26.06
N LEU A 318 -13.61 -2.49 25.72
CA LEU A 318 -14.01 -2.99 24.41
C LEU A 318 -15.46 -2.62 24.11
N ARG A 319 -15.69 -1.97 22.96
CA ARG A 319 -17.02 -1.53 22.51
C ARG A 319 -17.57 -2.36 21.37
N ARG A 320 -16.69 -2.91 20.52
CA ARG A 320 -17.05 -3.65 19.32
C ARG A 320 -16.24 -4.94 19.25
N LEU A 321 -16.93 -6.08 19.15
CA LEU A 321 -16.36 -7.41 18.97
C LEU A 321 -16.94 -8.04 17.72
N TYR A 322 -16.08 -8.49 16.81
CA TYR A 322 -16.45 -9.26 15.63
C TYR A 322 -15.71 -10.58 15.69
N ILE A 323 -16.43 -11.70 15.58
CA ILE A 323 -15.84 -13.02 15.69
C ILE A 323 -16.54 -14.03 14.79
N GLU A 324 -15.75 -14.90 14.16
CA GLU A 324 -16.28 -16.10 13.50
C GLU A 324 -16.53 -17.21 14.53
N ALA A 325 -17.76 -17.69 14.66
CA ALA A 325 -18.15 -18.68 15.67
C ALA A 325 -17.40 -20.01 15.54
N ASP A 326 -17.04 -20.39 14.31
CA ASP A 326 -16.26 -21.58 14.02
C ASP A 326 -14.89 -21.56 14.75
N LEU A 327 -14.33 -20.39 15.12
CA LEU A 327 -13.08 -20.30 15.90
C LEU A 327 -13.13 -21.03 17.25
N LEU A 328 -14.30 -21.07 17.88
CA LEU A 328 -14.46 -21.47 19.28
C LEU A 328 -15.04 -22.88 19.46
N GLU A 329 -15.24 -23.59 18.35
CA GLU A 329 -15.98 -24.84 18.25
C GLU A 329 -15.26 -26.03 18.95
N SER A 330 -16.04 -26.94 19.56
CA SER A 330 -15.64 -28.32 19.82
C SER A 330 -16.87 -29.25 19.73
N ILE A 331 -17.12 -29.86 18.58
CA ILE A 331 -18.00 -31.02 18.31
C ILE A 331 -19.52 -30.87 18.63
N ASN A 332 -20.04 -29.71 19.09
CA ASN A 332 -21.50 -29.57 19.36
C ASN A 332 -22.05 -28.15 19.15
N GLU A 333 -23.32 -28.12 18.76
CA GLU A 333 -24.16 -26.95 18.51
C GLU A 333 -24.32 -26.06 19.76
N GLU A 334 -24.65 -26.67 20.92
CA GLU A 334 -24.79 -25.98 22.21
C GLU A 334 -23.48 -25.36 22.74
N ASN A 335 -22.32 -25.75 22.18
CA ASN A 335 -21.01 -25.26 22.61
C ASN A 335 -20.65 -23.89 21.99
N GLN A 336 -21.16 -23.52 20.81
CA GLN A 336 -20.81 -22.23 20.15
C GLN A 336 -21.26 -21.03 21.00
N LEU A 337 -22.54 -20.96 21.37
CA LEU A 337 -23.09 -19.87 22.21
C LEU A 337 -22.34 -19.76 23.54
N HIS A 338 -22.16 -20.88 24.25
CA HIS A 338 -21.46 -20.89 25.54
C HIS A 338 -19.99 -20.46 25.39
N ALA A 339 -19.32 -20.85 24.30
CA ALA A 339 -17.94 -20.45 24.06
C ALA A 339 -17.80 -18.95 23.77
N VAL A 340 -18.72 -18.36 22.99
CA VAL A 340 -18.75 -16.91 22.75
C VAL A 340 -19.04 -16.16 24.05
N VAL A 341 -20.04 -16.58 24.83
CA VAL A 341 -20.36 -15.97 26.13
C VAL A 341 -19.15 -16.04 27.07
N SER A 342 -18.53 -17.21 27.17
CA SER A 342 -17.33 -17.41 27.98
C SER A 342 -16.16 -16.52 27.53
N LEU A 343 -16.02 -16.29 26.22
CA LEU A 343 -15.02 -15.36 25.69
C LEU A 343 -15.34 -13.92 26.08
N VAL A 344 -16.58 -13.46 25.89
CA VAL A 344 -17.02 -12.11 26.28
C VAL A 344 -16.77 -11.85 27.77
N ASP A 345 -17.09 -12.82 28.62
CA ASP A 345 -16.83 -12.75 30.06
C ASP A 345 -15.33 -12.63 30.36
N SER A 346 -14.49 -13.40 29.65
CA SER A 346 -13.03 -13.40 29.86
C SER A 346 -12.34 -12.11 29.41
N LEU A 347 -12.89 -11.42 28.40
CA LEU A 347 -12.37 -10.11 27.96
C LEU A 347 -12.52 -9.04 29.05
N ALA A 348 -13.35 -9.29 30.07
CA ALA A 348 -13.62 -8.40 31.20
C ALA A 348 -14.14 -7.01 30.78
N SER A 349 -14.77 -6.92 29.61
CA SER A 349 -15.39 -5.68 29.13
C SER A 349 -16.73 -5.44 29.81
N ARG A 350 -16.97 -4.20 30.23
CA ARG A 350 -18.29 -3.73 30.69
C ARG A 350 -18.95 -2.72 29.75
N CYS A 351 -18.30 -2.48 28.60
CA CYS A 351 -18.68 -1.41 27.67
C CYS A 351 -19.02 -1.96 26.28
N LEU A 352 -19.21 -3.28 26.14
CA LEU A 352 -19.48 -3.92 24.86
C LEU A 352 -20.85 -3.46 24.34
N GLN A 353 -20.84 -2.77 23.20
CA GLN A 353 -22.04 -2.22 22.58
C GLN A 353 -22.45 -3.00 21.34
N HIS A 354 -21.48 -3.52 20.60
CA HIS A 354 -21.69 -4.25 19.36
C HIS A 354 -20.99 -5.60 19.41
N LEU A 355 -21.74 -6.66 19.16
CA LEU A 355 -21.24 -8.01 18.99
C LEU A 355 -21.73 -8.53 17.64
N ALA A 356 -20.79 -8.88 16.76
CA ALA A 356 -21.08 -9.56 15.51
C ALA A 356 -20.50 -10.97 15.55
N VAL A 357 -21.34 -11.97 15.31
CA VAL A 357 -20.96 -13.37 15.25
C VAL A 357 -21.32 -13.92 13.87
N THR A 358 -20.33 -14.43 13.14
CA THR A 358 -20.53 -14.99 11.79
C THR A 358 -20.28 -16.49 11.76
N TYR A 359 -20.76 -17.16 10.71
CA TYR A 359 -20.65 -18.62 10.53
C TYR A 359 -21.21 -19.43 11.70
N THR A 360 -22.32 -19.00 12.28
CA THR A 360 -22.97 -19.78 13.34
C THR A 360 -23.66 -21.01 12.77
N ARG A 361 -23.32 -22.19 13.31
CA ARG A 361 -24.01 -23.47 13.04
C ARG A 361 -25.09 -23.77 14.10
N GLY A 362 -25.05 -23.05 15.22
CA GLY A 362 -26.05 -23.06 16.30
C GLY A 362 -26.09 -21.73 17.07
N GLY A 363 -27.25 -21.44 17.68
CA GLY A 363 -27.53 -20.19 18.40
C GLY A 363 -28.34 -19.19 17.56
N THR A 364 -29.63 -18.99 17.87
CA THR A 364 -30.44 -17.91 17.27
C THR A 364 -30.06 -16.55 17.84
N LEU A 365 -30.33 -15.47 17.09
CA LEU A 365 -30.14 -14.10 17.58
C LEU A 365 -30.80 -13.87 18.95
N GLU A 366 -31.98 -14.45 19.18
CA GLU A 366 -32.73 -14.35 20.44
C GLU A 366 -31.98 -15.00 21.61
N GLU A 367 -31.34 -16.15 21.39
CA GLU A 367 -30.55 -16.85 22.41
C GLU A 367 -29.30 -16.06 22.81
N TYR A 368 -28.62 -15.42 21.85
CA TYR A 368 -27.49 -14.52 22.14
C TYR A 368 -27.94 -13.26 22.90
N GLN A 369 -29.08 -12.66 22.53
CA GLN A 369 -29.65 -11.52 23.24
C GLN A 369 -30.08 -11.88 24.67
N GLN A 370 -30.57 -13.09 24.89
CA GLN A 370 -30.93 -13.58 26.22
C GLN A 370 -29.70 -13.86 27.09
N ALA A 371 -28.63 -14.41 26.50
CA ALA A 371 -27.40 -14.73 27.22
C ALA A 371 -26.53 -13.49 27.52
N LEU A 372 -26.58 -12.45 26.66
CA LEU A 372 -25.80 -11.23 26.76
C LEU A 372 -26.71 -9.98 26.74
N PRO A 373 -27.56 -9.79 27.77
CA PRO A 373 -28.57 -8.72 27.79
C PRO A 373 -27.96 -7.31 27.86
N ASP A 374 -26.71 -7.19 28.29
CA ASP A 374 -26.00 -5.91 28.42
C ASP A 374 -25.45 -5.38 27.08
N VAL A 375 -25.46 -6.19 26.01
CA VAL A 375 -24.94 -5.81 24.69
C VAL A 375 -26.06 -5.20 23.85
N ALA A 376 -25.92 -3.93 23.48
CA ALA A 376 -26.98 -3.15 22.83
C ALA A 376 -27.33 -3.62 21.40
N ASN A 377 -26.34 -4.07 20.64
CA ASN A 377 -26.51 -4.49 19.25
C ASN A 377 -25.79 -5.82 19.03
N ILE A 378 -26.56 -6.86 18.72
CA ILE A 378 -26.04 -8.18 18.40
C ILE A 378 -26.46 -8.51 16.97
N THR A 379 -25.51 -8.91 16.14
CA THR A 379 -25.76 -9.44 14.79
C THR A 379 -25.22 -10.86 14.71
N VAL A 380 -26.05 -11.78 14.21
CA VAL A 380 -25.71 -13.19 14.08
C VAL A 380 -26.01 -13.62 12.65
N ASP A 381 -24.96 -14.02 11.93
CA ASP A 381 -25.05 -14.49 10.54
C ASP A 381 -24.73 -15.99 10.46
N GLY A 382 -25.57 -16.72 9.73
CA GLY A 382 -25.45 -18.17 9.53
C GLY A 382 -24.40 -18.58 8.48
N GLU A 383 -24.43 -19.85 8.06
CA GLU A 383 -23.46 -20.46 7.13
C GLU A 383 -23.40 -19.79 5.73
N ASP A 384 -24.44 -19.04 5.33
CA ASP A 384 -24.49 -18.28 4.06
C ASP A 384 -23.97 -16.83 4.18
N GLY A 385 -23.36 -16.47 5.32
CA GLY A 385 -22.86 -15.12 5.58
C GLY A 385 -21.79 -14.69 4.56
N SER A 386 -22.01 -13.54 3.92
CA SER A 386 -20.95 -12.79 3.23
C SER A 386 -19.81 -12.51 4.22
N ASP A 387 -18.57 -12.42 3.74
CA ASP A 387 -17.43 -11.88 4.50
C ASP A 387 -17.75 -10.44 4.97
N LEU A 388 -18.56 -10.29 6.03
CA LEU A 388 -19.12 -9.01 6.49
C LEU A 388 -18.04 -7.97 6.81
N VAL A 389 -16.79 -8.42 6.95
CA VAL A 389 -15.67 -7.67 7.48
C VAL A 389 -14.69 -7.23 6.38
N ASP A 390 -14.69 -7.86 5.21
CA ASP A 390 -13.85 -7.43 4.08
C ASP A 390 -14.46 -6.25 3.30
N ASP A 391 -15.80 -6.11 3.29
CA ASP A 391 -16.51 -5.09 2.50
C ASP A 391 -17.13 -3.93 3.31
N ASP A 392 -17.12 -3.92 4.65
CA ASP A 392 -17.63 -2.79 5.45
C ASP A 392 -16.52 -1.79 5.83
N PRO A 393 -16.41 -0.62 5.16
CA PRO A 393 -15.39 0.37 5.49
C PRO A 393 -15.63 1.02 6.86
N ASP A 394 -16.85 0.98 7.40
CA ASP A 394 -17.17 1.62 8.68
C ASP A 394 -16.65 0.82 9.89
N CYS A 395 -16.42 -0.49 9.72
CA CYS A 395 -15.89 -1.37 10.77
C CYS A 395 -14.40 -1.17 11.04
N TRP A 396 -13.62 -0.90 9.99
CA TRP A 396 -12.16 -0.87 10.08
C TRP A 396 -11.54 0.51 9.75
N GLN A 397 -12.26 1.31 8.94
CA GLN A 397 -11.74 2.42 8.15
C GLN A 397 -10.75 1.93 7.09
N ALA A 398 -10.93 2.38 5.84
CA ALA A 398 -10.15 1.93 4.68
C ALA A 398 -8.64 1.91 4.99
N TRP A 399 -8.07 0.71 4.93
CA TRP A 399 -6.66 0.44 5.23
C TRP A 399 -5.73 0.81 4.05
N GLU A 400 -6.29 1.12 2.89
CA GLU A 400 -5.53 1.14 1.64
C GLU A 400 -5.15 2.55 1.18
N LEU A 401 -3.85 2.82 1.07
CA LEU A 401 -3.28 4.01 0.39
C LEU A 401 -3.61 4.05 -1.13
N ASN A 402 -4.22 2.98 -1.65
CA ASN A 402 -4.53 2.73 -3.05
C ASN A 402 -6.03 2.92 -3.44
N GLN A 403 -7.00 3.04 -2.51
CA GLN A 403 -8.43 3.02 -2.94
C GLN A 403 -8.79 4.19 -3.86
N LYS A 404 -9.28 3.79 -5.03
CA LYS A 404 -9.72 4.59 -6.18
C LYS A 404 -10.99 5.36 -5.90
#